data_AF-A0A3M1QDB1-F1
#
_entry.id   AF-A0A3M1QDB1-F1
#
_cell.length_a   1.000
_cell.length_b   1.000
_cell.length_c   1.000
_cell.angle_alpha   90.00
_cell.angle_beta   90.00
_cell.angle_gamma   90.00
#
_symmetry.space_group_name_H-M   'P 1'
#
loop_
_entity.id
_entity.type
_entity.pdbx_description
1 polymer ?
#
loop_
_entity_poly.entity_id
_entity_poly.type
_entity_poly.pdbx_seq_one_letter_code
_entity_poly.pdbx_strand_id
1 'polypeptide(L)'
;ARALPPLPWRLIGGTPFERAVWLALAAIPPGTTWSYGELAAHLGRPRAARAVGRALGRNPLPVLLPCHRVVAAAGPGGFRPGLAWKRYLLRLEGAELPGGPGPAAGGPSQYDTVPGR
;
A
#
# COMPACT_ATOMS: atom_id res chain seq x y z
N ALA A 1 -2.72 5.02 22.54
CA ALA A 1 -1.63 4.57 21.64
C ALA A 1 -0.73 5.76 21.34
N ARG A 2 0.60 5.64 21.52
CA ARG A 2 1.54 6.74 21.26
C ARG A 2 1.74 6.84 19.76
N ALA A 3 1.30 7.95 19.16
CA ALA A 3 1.54 8.23 17.75
C ALA A 3 3.06 8.30 17.52
N LEU A 4 3.54 7.62 16.48
CA LEU A 4 4.93 7.75 16.06
C LEU A 4 5.18 9.21 15.64
N PRO A 5 6.35 9.80 15.98
CA PRO A 5 6.70 11.12 15.45
C PRO A 5 6.68 11.06 13.92
N PRO A 6 6.27 12.14 13.23
CA PRO A 6 6.24 12.15 11.77
C PRO A 6 7.62 11.80 11.23
N LEU A 7 7.69 10.73 10.43
CA LEU A 7 8.94 10.33 9.81
C LEU A 7 9.47 11.51 8.98
N PRO A 8 10.73 11.92 9.13
CA PRO A 8 11.30 12.96 8.28
C PRO A 8 11.35 12.41 6.85
N TRP A 9 10.34 12.73 6.04
CA TRP A 9 10.23 12.32 4.64
C TRP A 9 11.45 12.72 3.80
N ARG A 10 12.35 13.57 4.35
CA ARG A 10 13.59 14.05 3.73
C ARG A 10 14.64 12.95 3.70
N LEU A 11 14.54 11.99 4.61
CA LEU A 11 15.39 10.79 4.65
C LEU A 11 14.90 9.70 3.68
N ILE A 12 13.67 9.83 3.18
CA ILE A 12 13.05 8.89 2.24
C ILE A 12 13.31 9.43 0.83
N GLY A 13 14.32 8.87 0.14
CA GLY A 13 14.61 9.21 -1.26
C GLY A 13 13.40 8.99 -2.16
N GLY A 14 13.26 9.79 -3.23
CA GLY A 14 12.15 9.70 -4.17
C GLY A 14 11.93 11.00 -4.95
N THR A 15 11.11 10.96 -5.99
CA THR A 15 10.66 12.14 -6.73
C THR A 15 9.63 12.94 -5.92
N PRO A 16 9.39 14.24 -6.23
CA PRO A 16 8.32 15.01 -5.60
C PRO A 16 6.94 14.32 -5.69
N PHE A 17 6.65 13.67 -6.81
CA PHE A 17 5.39 12.94 -7.00
C PHE A 17 5.31 11.69 -6.12
N GLU A 18 6.38 10.90 -6.03
CA GLU A 18 6.43 9.72 -5.16
C GLU A 18 6.22 10.10 -3.70
N ARG A 19 6.90 11.16 -3.23
CA ARG A 19 6.71 11.68 -1.86
C ARG A 19 5.28 12.13 -1.60
N ALA A 20 4.64 12.82 -2.55
CA ALA A 20 3.25 13.23 -2.41
C ALA A 20 2.31 12.02 -2.29
N VAL A 21 2.53 10.96 -3.08
CA VAL A 21 1.79 9.70 -2.98
C VAL A 21 1.98 9.04 -1.61
N TRP A 22 3.22 8.98 -1.10
CA TRP A 22 3.52 8.37 0.20
C TRP A 22 2.95 9.17 1.38
N LEU A 23 2.92 10.51 1.28
CA LEU A 23 2.27 11.36 2.27
C LEU A 23 0.76 11.12 2.31
N ALA A 24 0.11 11.08 1.15
CA ALA A 24 -1.33 10.80 1.07
C ALA A 24 -1.69 9.39 1.57
N LEU A 25 -0.83 8.38 1.33
CA LEU A 25 -0.99 7.04 1.89
C LEU A 25 -1.07 7.04 3.42
N ALA A 26 -0.23 7.84 4.09
CA ALA A 26 -0.18 7.88 5.55
C ALA A 26 -1.50 8.40 6.17
N ALA A 27 -2.32 9.10 5.39
CA ALA A 27 -3.63 9.60 5.82
C ALA A 27 -4.75 8.56 5.72
N ILE A 28 -4.54 7.42 5.05
CA ILE A 28 -5.56 6.36 4.92
C ILE A 28 -5.66 5.61 6.26
N PRO A 29 -6.79 5.62 6.98
CA PRO A 29 -6.92 4.94 8.26
C PRO A 29 -6.82 3.41 8.15
N PRO A 30 -6.40 2.69 9.22
CA PRO A 30 -6.55 1.24 9.28
C PRO A 30 -8.00 0.82 9.03
N GLY A 31 -8.19 -0.31 8.36
CA GLY A 31 -9.52 -0.85 8.03
C GLY A 31 -10.19 -0.19 6.83
N THR A 32 -9.58 0.87 6.28
CA THR A 32 -10.06 1.57 5.08
C THR A 32 -9.16 1.28 3.89
N THR A 33 -9.76 1.08 2.72
CA THR A 33 -9.02 0.94 1.45
C THR A 33 -9.40 2.03 0.47
N TRP A 34 -8.42 2.50 -0.31
CA TRP A 34 -8.65 3.34 -1.48
C TRP A 34 -8.21 2.61 -2.74
N SER A 35 -8.83 2.92 -3.85
CA SER A 35 -8.35 2.54 -5.18
C SER A 35 -7.18 3.43 -5.61
N TYR A 36 -6.39 2.96 -6.57
CA TYR A 36 -5.38 3.79 -7.23
C TYR A 36 -5.96 5.08 -7.82
N GLY A 37 -7.22 5.03 -8.29
CA GLY A 37 -7.94 6.18 -8.83
C GLY A 37 -8.33 7.20 -7.77
N GLU A 38 -8.86 6.74 -6.64
CA GLU A 38 -9.21 7.61 -5.51
C GLU A 38 -7.98 8.31 -4.95
N LEU A 39 -6.88 7.59 -4.77
CA LEU A 39 -5.62 8.20 -4.33
C LEU A 39 -5.08 9.22 -5.36
N ALA A 40 -5.21 8.93 -6.66
CA ALA A 40 -4.82 9.88 -7.70
C ALA A 40 -5.72 11.13 -7.70
N ALA A 41 -7.03 10.97 -7.51
CA ALA A 41 -7.99 12.07 -7.41
C ALA A 41 -7.73 12.93 -6.17
N HIS A 42 -7.45 12.31 -5.01
CA HIS A 42 -7.08 13.01 -3.78
C HIS A 42 -5.84 13.89 -3.95
N LEU A 43 -4.88 13.46 -4.79
CA LEU A 43 -3.69 14.23 -5.15
C LEU A 43 -3.94 15.31 -6.23
N GLY A 44 -5.19 15.57 -6.61
CA GLY A 44 -5.56 16.50 -7.68
C GLY A 44 -5.15 16.03 -9.07
N ARG A 45 -4.88 14.73 -9.26
CA ARG A 45 -4.38 14.13 -10.51
C ARG A 45 -5.20 12.90 -10.91
N PRO A 46 -6.51 13.02 -11.18
CA PRO A 46 -7.42 11.87 -11.35
C PRO A 46 -7.01 10.89 -12.46
N ARG A 47 -6.25 11.34 -13.47
CA ARG A 47 -5.74 10.48 -14.57
C ARG A 47 -4.42 9.75 -14.24
N ALA A 48 -3.88 9.91 -13.03
CA ALA A 48 -2.55 9.43 -12.66
C ALA A 48 -2.53 8.05 -11.96
N ALA A 49 -3.62 7.27 -11.97
CA ALA A 49 -3.71 5.98 -11.27
C ALA A 49 -2.53 5.02 -11.57
N ARG A 50 -2.11 4.92 -12.84
CA ARG A 50 -0.94 4.11 -13.23
C ARG A 50 0.37 4.64 -12.65
N ALA A 51 0.55 5.96 -12.60
CA ALA A 51 1.73 6.59 -12.01
C ALA A 51 1.75 6.41 -10.49
N VAL A 52 0.59 6.51 -9.83
CA VAL A 52 0.42 6.18 -8.41
C VAL A 52 0.84 4.73 -8.16
N GLY A 53 0.38 3.77 -8.97
CA GLY A 53 0.79 2.37 -8.87
C GLY A 53 2.31 2.18 -8.93
N ARG A 54 3.00 2.90 -9.84
CA ARG A 54 4.47 2.89 -9.93
C ARG A 54 5.14 3.48 -8.70
N ALA A 55 4.63 4.60 -8.17
CA ALA A 55 5.15 5.23 -6.95
C ALA A 55 4.97 4.34 -5.72
N LEU A 56 3.82 3.66 -5.59
CA LEU A 56 3.57 2.65 -4.56
C LEU A 56 4.50 1.45 -4.71
N GLY A 57 4.75 1.02 -5.95
CA GLY A 57 5.74 0.00 -6.30
C GLY A 57 7.18 0.37 -5.98
N ARG A 58 7.46 1.62 -5.60
CA ARG A 58 8.76 2.13 -5.11
C ARG A 58 8.74 2.56 -3.64
N ASN A 59 7.65 2.29 -2.92
CA ASN A 59 7.58 2.52 -1.47
C ASN A 59 8.78 1.85 -0.77
N PRO A 60 9.68 2.61 -0.12
CA PRO A 60 10.86 2.05 0.54
C PRO A 60 10.54 1.43 1.90
N LEU A 61 9.38 1.74 2.49
CA LEU A 61 8.98 1.27 3.81
C LEU A 61 7.58 0.63 3.75
N PRO A 62 7.43 -0.57 3.17
CA PRO A 62 6.18 -1.31 3.24
C PRO A 62 5.68 -1.43 4.69
N VAL A 63 4.36 -1.50 4.88
CA VAL A 63 3.67 -1.50 6.18
C VAL A 63 3.67 -0.15 6.89
N LEU A 64 4.83 0.48 7.12
CA LEU A 64 4.91 1.81 7.75
C LEU A 64 4.26 2.88 6.87
N LEU A 65 4.58 2.87 5.57
CA LEU A 65 3.79 3.54 4.55
C LEU A 65 2.78 2.50 4.03
N PRO A 66 1.47 2.64 4.34
CA PRO A 66 0.51 1.54 4.27
C PRO A 66 0.02 1.30 2.83
N CYS A 67 0.93 0.99 1.90
CA CYS A 67 0.59 0.75 0.50
C CYS A 67 -0.26 -0.53 0.29
N HIS A 68 -0.39 -1.39 1.30
CA HIS A 68 -1.35 -2.49 1.31
C HIS A 68 -2.81 -2.01 1.36
N ARG A 69 -3.08 -0.78 1.82
CA ARG A 69 -4.43 -0.16 1.84
C ARG A 69 -4.90 0.34 0.47
N VAL A 70 -4.02 0.37 -0.54
CA VAL A 70 -4.42 0.77 -1.90
C VAL A 70 -4.69 -0.45 -2.76
N VAL A 71 -5.91 -0.58 -3.29
CA VAL A 71 -6.39 -1.77 -3.99
C VAL A 71 -6.74 -1.48 -5.45
N ALA A 72 -6.88 -2.53 -6.27
CA ALA A 72 -7.43 -2.41 -7.61
C ALA A 72 -8.96 -2.49 -7.54
N ALA A 73 -9.66 -2.00 -8.57
CA ALA A 73 -11.12 -2.06 -8.62
C ALA A 73 -11.67 -3.51 -8.54
N ALA A 74 -10.91 -4.48 -9.07
CA ALA A 74 -11.30 -5.89 -9.14
C ALA A 74 -10.53 -6.79 -8.16
N GLY A 75 -9.90 -6.24 -7.12
CA GLY A 75 -9.21 -7.04 -6.10
C GLY A 75 -7.99 -6.37 -5.49
N PRO A 76 -7.08 -7.13 -4.86
CA PRO A 76 -6.01 -6.54 -4.04
C PRO A 76 -5.03 -5.67 -4.83
N GLY A 77 -4.87 -5.83 -6.13
CA GLY A 77 -3.82 -5.12 -6.89
C GLY A 77 -2.41 -5.55 -6.49
N GLY A 78 -1.39 -4.81 -6.91
CA GLY A 78 0.03 -5.16 -6.67
C GLY A 78 0.50 -4.88 -5.24
N PHE A 79 1.45 -5.71 -4.75
CA PHE A 79 2.16 -5.49 -3.49
C PHE A 79 3.54 -6.12 -3.52
N ARG A 80 4.59 -5.33 -3.35
CA ARG A 80 5.97 -5.83 -3.48
C ARG A 80 6.28 -6.95 -2.49
N PRO A 81 5.88 -6.86 -1.20
CA PRO A 81 6.07 -7.98 -0.27
C PRO A 81 5.29 -9.26 -0.60
N GLY A 82 4.43 -9.28 -1.62
CA GLY A 82 3.67 -10.45 -2.01
C GLY A 82 2.21 -10.37 -1.59
N LEU A 83 1.32 -10.90 -2.43
CA LEU A 83 -0.13 -10.76 -2.25
C LEU A 83 -0.66 -11.40 -0.97
N ALA A 84 -0.01 -12.46 -0.48
CA ALA A 84 -0.35 -13.10 0.79
C ALA A 84 -0.25 -12.11 1.95
N TRP A 85 0.85 -11.35 2.04
CA TRP A 85 1.04 -10.31 3.04
C TRP A 85 0.03 -9.19 2.93
N LYS A 86 -0.29 -8.73 1.70
CA LYS A 86 -1.30 -7.68 1.51
C LYS A 86 -2.65 -8.10 2.07
N ARG A 87 -3.10 -9.32 1.75
CA ARG A 87 -4.36 -9.89 2.24
C ARG A 87 -4.33 -10.05 3.75
N TYR A 88 -3.22 -10.54 4.30
CA TYR A 88 -3.02 -10.69 5.75
C TYR A 88 -3.13 -9.35 6.48
N LEU A 89 -2.41 -8.32 6.02
CA LEU A 89 -2.43 -6.99 6.64
C LEU A 89 -3.81 -6.32 6.55
N LEU A 90 -4.48 -6.42 5.40
CA LEU A 90 -5.84 -5.92 5.24
C LEU A 90 -6.81 -6.61 6.21
N ARG A 91 -6.73 -7.95 6.32
CA ARG A 91 -7.54 -8.72 7.26
C ARG A 91 -7.24 -8.33 8.72
N LEU A 92 -5.97 -8.17 9.07
CA LEU A 92 -5.54 -7.75 10.41
C LEU A 92 -6.13 -6.39 10.78
N GLU A 93 -6.26 -5.50 9.81
CA GLU A 93 -6.85 -4.18 9.98
C GLU A 93 -8.38 -4.16 9.88
N GLY A 94 -9.04 -5.29 9.57
CA GLY A 94 -10.48 -5.38 9.39
C GLY A 94 -11.00 -4.82 8.06
N ALA A 95 -10.13 -4.66 7.06
CA ALA A 95 -10.51 -4.16 5.74
C ALA A 95 -11.04 -5.28 4.83
N GLU A 96 -12.12 -4.99 4.10
CA GLU A 96 -12.67 -5.88 3.08
C GLU A 96 -12.03 -5.63 1.71
N LEU A 97 -11.83 -6.69 0.93
CA LEU A 97 -11.37 -6.60 -0.45
C LEU A 97 -12.56 -6.53 -1.42
N PRO A 98 -12.48 -5.68 -2.46
CA PRO A 98 -13.43 -5.74 -3.56
C PRO A 98 -13.40 -7.14 -4.21
N GLY A 99 -14.58 -7.76 -4.38
CA GLY A 99 -14.71 -9.06 -5.09
C GLY A 99 -14.61 -10.32 -4.22
N GLY A 100 -14.70 -10.21 -2.89
CA GLY A 100 -14.79 -11.36 -1.98
C GLY A 100 -13.45 -12.05 -1.69
N PRO A 101 -13.45 -13.17 -0.93
CA PRO A 101 -12.23 -13.85 -0.52
C PRO A 101 -11.59 -14.56 -1.72
N GLY A 102 -10.82 -13.81 -2.53
CA GLY A 102 -9.94 -14.41 -3.55
C GLY A 102 -8.97 -15.42 -2.91
N PRO A 103 -8.37 -16.32 -3.71
CA PRO A 103 -7.71 -17.53 -3.22
C PRO A 103 -6.73 -17.25 -2.07
N ALA A 104 -6.80 -18.09 -1.03
CA ALA A 104 -6.04 -17.96 0.21
C ALA A 104 -4.51 -18.02 0.00
N ALA A 105 -4.05 -18.57 -1.13
CA ALA A 105 -2.66 -18.69 -1.48
C ALA A 105 -2.22 -17.50 -2.35
N GLY A 106 -1.62 -16.49 -1.72
CA GLY A 106 -0.73 -15.57 -2.45
C GLY A 106 0.62 -16.25 -2.63
N GLY A 107 1.26 -16.05 -3.80
CA GLY A 107 2.62 -16.54 -4.03
C GLY A 107 3.64 -16.03 -3.00
N PRO A 108 4.84 -16.63 -2.98
CA PRO A 108 5.82 -16.39 -1.92
C PRO A 108 6.17 -14.91 -1.78
N SER A 109 6.27 -14.48 -0.53
CA SER A 109 6.77 -13.18 -0.16
C SER A 109 8.25 -13.05 -0.48
N GLN A 110 8.70 -11.83 -0.76
CA GLN A 110 10.13 -11.50 -0.73
C GLN A 110 10.78 -11.75 0.65
N TYR A 111 9.98 -11.90 1.71
CA TYR A 111 10.43 -12.20 3.07
C TYR A 111 10.37 -13.70 3.41
N ASP A 112 9.80 -14.54 2.54
CA ASP A 112 9.71 -15.99 2.78
C ASP A 112 11.05 -16.70 2.49
N THR A 113 11.98 -16.03 1.83
CA THR A 113 13.31 -16.56 1.48
C THR A 113 14.41 -16.19 2.48
N VAL A 114 14.07 -15.49 3.58
CA VAL A 114 15.06 -15.17 4.64
C VAL A 114 15.38 -16.45 5.42
N PRO A 115 16.62 -16.98 5.38
CA PRO A 115 16.97 -18.23 6.06
C PRO A 115 16.79 -18.12 7.59
N GLY A 116 16.27 -19.17 8.23
CA GLY A 116 16.19 -19.28 9.70
C GLY A 116 14.79 -19.13 10.32
N ARG A 117 13.73 -19.38 9.56
CA ARG A 117 12.40 -19.73 10.09
C ARG A 117 12.08 -21.19 9.84
#